data_AF-A0A382N1Z6-F1
#
_entry.id   AF-A0A382N1Z6-F1
#
_cell.length_a   1.000
_cell.length_b   1.000
_cell.length_c   1.000
_cell.angle_alpha   90.00
_cell.angle_beta   90.00
_cell.angle_gamma   90.00
#
_symmetry.space_group_name_H-M   'P 1'
#
loop_
_entity.id
_entity.type
_entity.pdbx_description
1 polymer ?
#
loop_
_entity_poly.entity_id
_entity_poly.type
_entity_poly.pdbx_seq_one_letter_code
_entity_poly.pdbx_strand_id
1 'polypeptide(L)' 'MGKDITIVCPPKDKPGLKAASELLNEEIGAIPDKANALMLASLNLAFKQMTGSSDKEIDKKTNAKIEQLSKSVEKALD' A
#
# COMPACT_ATOMS: atom_id res chain seq x y z
N MET A 1 -9.93 14.24 15.11
CA MET A 1 -9.62 15.67 14.90
C MET A 1 -10.50 16.16 13.77
N GLY A 2 -11.27 17.22 13.97
CA GLY A 2 -12.25 17.72 12.99
C GLY A 2 -11.71 18.90 12.18
N LYS A 3 -10.55 18.74 11.54
CA LYS A 3 -10.03 19.76 10.62
C LYS A 3 -10.47 19.42 9.20
N ASP A 4 -11.31 20.26 8.63
CA ASP A 4 -11.64 20.18 7.21
C ASP A 4 -10.46 20.71 6.38
N ILE A 5 -10.04 19.89 5.42
CA ILE A 5 -8.95 20.18 4.49
C ILE A 5 -9.46 20.02 3.07
N THR A 6 -9.16 21.03 2.24
CA THR A 6 -9.51 21.00 0.81
C THR A 6 -8.27 20.65 0.02
N ILE A 7 -8.36 19.59 -0.78
CA ILE A 7 -7.27 19.11 -1.64
C ILE A 7 -7.79 19.04 -3.08
N VAL A 8 -7.06 19.66 -4.00
CA VAL A 8 -7.35 19.56 -5.43
C VAL A 8 -6.93 18.17 -5.91
N CYS A 9 -7.86 17.41 -6.48
CA CYS A 9 -7.55 16.09 -7.06
C CYS A 9 -8.19 15.90 -8.44
N PRO A 10 -7.53 15.19 -9.37
CA PRO A 10 -8.16 14.72 -10.60
C PRO A 10 -9.37 13.81 -10.32
N PRO A 11 -10.42 13.80 -11.16
CA PRO A 11 -11.63 13.00 -10.92
C PRO A 11 -11.34 11.49 -10.76
N LYS A 12 -10.35 11.00 -11.52
CA LYS A 12 -9.88 9.61 -11.49
C LYS A 12 -9.29 9.17 -10.15
N ASP A 13 -8.68 10.10 -9.41
CA ASP A 13 -7.93 9.79 -8.19
C ASP A 13 -8.78 10.03 -6.93
N LYS A 14 -9.94 10.68 -7.08
CA LYS A 14 -10.91 10.95 -6.01
C LYS A 14 -11.25 9.74 -5.13
N PRO A 15 -11.55 8.53 -5.67
CA PRO A 15 -11.83 7.38 -4.81
C PRO A 15 -10.60 6.95 -3.99
N GLY A 16 -9.41 6.97 -4.58
CA GLY A 16 -8.17 6.64 -3.88
C GLY A 16 -7.83 7.66 -2.79
N LEU A 17 -8.05 8.95 -3.06
CA LEU A 17 -7.84 10.01 -2.07
C LEU A 17 -8.82 9.93 -0.89
N LYS A 18 -10.08 9.53 -1.15
CA LYS A 18 -11.05 9.24 -0.08
C LYS A 18 -10.59 8.09 0.81
N ALA A 19 -10.21 6.97 0.22
CA ALA A 19 -9.72 5.81 0.96
C ALA A 19 -8.45 6.15 1.77
N ALA A 20 -7.53 6.92 1.18
CA ALA A 20 -6.33 7.39 1.89
C ALA A 20 -6.69 8.31 3.07
N SER A 21 -7.71 9.16 2.92
CA SER A 21 -8.20 10.02 4.02
C SER A 21 -8.84 9.21 5.14
N GLU A 22 -9.61 8.18 4.83
CA GLU A 22 -10.22 7.29 5.82
C GLU A 22 -9.14 6.55 6.62
N LEU A 23 -8.18 5.95 5.93
CA LEU A 23 -7.04 5.24 6.53
C LEU A 23 -6.16 6.16 7.39
N LEU A 24 -5.92 7.40 6.96
CA LEU A 24 -5.21 8.39 7.77
C LEU A 24 -5.99 8.74 9.06
N ASN A 25 -7.32 8.91 8.97
CA ASN A 25 -8.16 9.22 10.12
C ASN A 25 -8.19 8.08 11.14
N GLU A 26 -8.21 6.83 10.68
CA GLU A 26 -8.13 5.65 11.54
C GLU A 26 -6.81 5.61 12.32
N GLU A 27 -5.67 5.80 11.65
CA GLU A 27 -4.36 5.82 12.30
C GLU A 27 -4.22 6.98 13.30
N ILE A 28 -4.75 8.17 12.97
CA ILE A 28 -4.80 9.30 13.91
C ILE A 28 -5.67 8.96 15.12
N GLY A 29 -6.81 8.28 14.92
CA GLY A 29 -7.73 7.88 15.97
C GLY A 29 -7.12 6.88 16.96
N ALA A 30 -6.19 6.05 16.51
CA ALA A 30 -5.47 5.08 17.34
C ALA A 30 -4.38 5.71 18.23
N ILE A 31 -3.97 6.97 17.98
CA ILE A 31 -2.88 7.62 18.72
C ILE A 31 -3.44 8.41 19.92
N PRO A 32 -3.00 8.09 21.15
CA PRO A 32 -3.50 8.77 22.35
C PRO A 32 -3.02 10.22 22.48
N ASP A 33 -1.78 10.53 22.07
CA ASP A 33 -1.27 11.90 22.03
C ASP A 33 -1.81 12.65 20.80
N LYS A 34 -2.89 13.41 21.01
CA LYS A 34 -3.52 14.18 19.95
C LYS A 34 -2.62 15.30 19.42
N ALA A 35 -1.74 15.91 20.22
CA ALA A 35 -0.94 17.05 19.75
C ALA A 35 -0.02 16.67 18.58
N ASN A 36 0.54 15.46 18.63
CA ASN A 36 1.47 14.94 17.63
C ASN A 36 0.85 13.85 16.73
N ALA A 37 -0.44 13.53 16.90
CA ALA A 37 -1.09 12.40 16.23
C ALA A 37 -0.96 12.44 14.70
N LEU A 38 -1.08 13.61 14.07
CA LEU A 38 -0.93 13.73 12.61
C LEU A 38 0.48 13.34 12.14
N MET A 39 1.52 13.84 12.83
CA MET A 39 2.90 13.54 12.49
C MET A 39 3.21 12.06 12.72
N LEU A 40 2.79 11.53 13.87
CA LEU A 40 3.00 10.13 14.23
C LEU A 40 2.26 9.18 13.28
N ALA A 41 1.01 9.47 12.92
CA ALA A 41 0.26 8.67 11.94
C ALA A 41 0.92 8.70 10.56
N SER A 42 1.36 9.88 10.10
CA SER A 42 2.04 10.02 8.81
C SER A 42 3.36 9.24 8.76
N LEU A 43 4.18 9.34 9.81
CA LEU A 43 5.44 8.60 9.93
C LEU A 43 5.20 7.09 9.99
N ASN A 44 4.19 6.64 10.74
CA ASN A 44 3.85 5.22 10.84
C ASN A 44 3.40 4.66 9.49
N LEU A 45 2.55 5.38 8.76
CA LEU A 45 2.10 4.99 7.43
C LEU A 45 3.24 4.94 6.42
N ALA A 46 4.14 5.93 6.44
CA ALA A 46 5.33 5.93 5.60
C ALA A 46 6.26 4.75 5.92
N PHE A 47 6.44 4.44 7.21
CA PHE A 47 7.23 3.28 7.65
C PHE A 47 6.61 1.96 7.20
N LYS A 48 5.29 1.79 7.34
CA LYS A 48 4.55 0.61 6.85
C LYS A 48 4.69 0.46 5.34
N GLN A 49 4.63 1.55 4.57
CA GLN A 49 4.84 1.50 3.12
C GLN A 49 6.28 1.11 2.76
N MET A 50 7.27 1.64 3.48
CA MET A 50 8.69 1.33 3.25
C MET A 50 9.02 -0.13 3.58
N THR A 51 8.44 -0.68 4.65
CA THR A 51 8.68 -2.06 5.10
C THR A 51 7.82 -3.09 4.38
N GLY A 52 6.58 -2.76 4.04
CA GLY A 52 5.63 -3.63 3.32
C GLY A 52 5.88 -3.74 1.82
N SER A 53 6.78 -2.94 1.24
CA SER A 53 7.20 -3.08 -0.16
C SER A 53 8.13 -4.30 -0.38
N SER A 54 8.63 -4.89 0.71
CA SER A 54 9.51 -6.08 0.68
C SER A 54 8.79 -7.38 0.30
N ASP A 55 7.46 -7.44 0.45
CA ASP A 55 6.66 -8.66 0.20
C ASP A 55 6.14 -8.79 -1.24
N LYS A 56 6.54 -7.89 -2.16
CA LYS A 56 6.15 -7.94 -3.59
C LYS A 56 7.25 -8.41 -4.54
N GLU A 57 8.38 -8.89 -4.04
CA GLU A 57 9.22 -9.76 -4.86
C GLU A 57 8.51 -11.12 -4.96
N ILE A 58 8.16 -11.54 -6.18
CA ILE A 58 7.69 -12.91 -6.43
C ILE A 58 8.76 -13.83 -5.87
N ASP A 59 8.40 -14.61 -4.84
CA ASP A 59 9.30 -15.54 -4.19
C ASP A 59 10.08 -16.36 -5.25
N LYS A 60 11.40 -16.44 -5.10
CA LYS A 60 12.29 -17.08 -6.11
C LYS A 60 11.85 -18.49 -6.47
N LYS A 61 11.23 -19.22 -5.54
CA LYS A 61 10.70 -20.58 -5.77
C LYS A 61 9.46 -20.56 -6.65
N THR A 62 8.62 -19.54 -6.51
CA THR A 62 7.47 -19.29 -7.39
C THR A 62 7.94 -18.94 -8.80
N ASN A 63 8.97 -18.10 -8.91
CA ASN A 63 9.55 -17.74 -10.22
C ASN A 63 10.17 -18.95 -10.92
N ALA A 64 10.90 -19.81 -10.19
CA ALA A 64 11.45 -21.05 -10.72
C ALA A 64 10.35 -22.02 -11.21
N LYS A 65 9.22 -22.12 -10.49
CA LYS A 65 8.08 -22.95 -10.92
C LYS A 65 7.42 -22.41 -12.18
N ILE A 66 7.29 -21.10 -12.32
CA ILE A 66 6.75 -20.45 -13.53
C ILE A 66 7.65 -20.77 -14.73
N GLU A 67 8.97 -20.66 -14.57
CA GLU A 67 9.91 -20.99 -15.64
C GLU A 67 9.84 -22.47 -16.05
N GLN A 68 9.69 -23.37 -15.07
CA GLN A 68 9.58 -24.80 -15.32
C GLN A 68 8.27 -25.16 -16.05
N LEU A 69 7.16 -24.52 -15.70
CA LEU A 69 5.88 -24.65 -16.39
C LEU A 69 5.96 -24.15 -17.83
N SER A 70 6.60 -23.00 -18.07
CA SER A 70 6.78 -22.45 -19.41
C SER A 70 7.56 -23.43 -20.31
N LYS A 71 8.67 -23.98 -19.81
CA LYS A 71 9.46 -24.99 -20.51
C LYS A 71 8.66 -26.25 -20.81
N SER A 72 7.81 -26.71 -19.89
CA SER A 72 6.95 -27.88 -20.11
C SER A 72 5.88 -27.63 -21.17
N VAL A 73 5.33 -26.42 -21.26
CA VAL A 73 4.37 -26.03 -22.29
C VAL A 73 5.05 -25.99 -23.66
N GLU A 74 6.21 -25.34 -23.77
CA GLU A 74 6.98 -25.31 -25.03
C GLU A 74 7.29 -26.72 -25.53
N LYS A 75 7.73 -27.62 -24.64
CA LYS A 75 8.02 -29.02 -24.97
C LYS A 75 6.81 -29.86 -25.39
N ALA A 76 5.59 -29.42 -25.09
CA ALA A 76 4.36 -30.11 -25.44
C ALA A 76 3.74 -29.56 -26.73
N LEU A 77 4.21 -28.41 -27.22
CA LEU A 77 3.82 -27.83 -28.50
C LEU A 77 4.79 -28.17 -29.65
N ASP A 78 6.02 -28.58 -29.34
CA ASP A 78 6.95 -29.30 -30.24
C ASP A 78 6.53 -30.78 -30.43
#